data_AF-A0A1Q2M536-F1
#
_entry.id   AF-A0A1Q2M536-F1
#
_cell.length_a   1.000
_cell.length_b   1.000
_cell.length_c   1.000
_cell.angle_alpha   90.00
_cell.angle_beta   90.00
_cell.angle_gamma   90.00
#
_symmetry.space_group_name_H-M   'P 1'
#
loop_
_entity.id
_entity.type
_entity.pdbx_description
1 polymer ?
#
loop_
_entity_poly.entity_id
_entity_poly.type
_entity_poly.pdbx_seq_one_letter_code
_entity_poly.pdbx_strand_id
1 'polypeptide(L)'
;MKGLQVTGLTMSLLSLLLAYFLLVPVEPSTPSSSAGAAGLGIMFIVLPALGASAIMFVPTSVALLWGINRIRSRFTGLFWYSVWALNGIFTLIYMLLGAWLIYMWAFHAPAN
;
A
#
# COMPACT_ATOMS: atom_id res chain seq x y z
N MET A 1 -3.21 -17.36 -2.00
CA MET A 1 -3.95 -16.34 -1.21
C MET A 1 -3.25 -16.02 0.10
N LYS A 2 -3.05 -16.98 1.01
CA LYS A 2 -2.33 -16.75 2.28
C LYS A 2 -0.96 -16.09 2.11
N GLY A 3 -0.11 -16.66 1.24
CA GLY A 3 1.21 -16.09 0.93
C GLY A 3 1.10 -14.64 0.45
N LEU A 4 0.25 -14.37 -0.55
CA LEU A 4 0.05 -13.01 -1.08
C LEU A 4 -0.45 -12.02 -0.01
N GLN A 5 -1.36 -12.44 0.88
CA GLN A 5 -1.87 -11.62 1.99
C GLN A 5 -0.80 -11.36 3.06
N VAL A 6 0.14 -12.28 3.29
CA VAL A 6 1.24 -12.06 4.23
C VAL A 6 2.36 -11.23 3.59
N THR A 7 2.79 -11.59 2.39
CA THR A 7 3.84 -10.88 1.64
C THR A 7 3.44 -9.45 1.33
N GLY A 8 2.19 -9.22 0.91
CA GLY A 8 1.69 -7.86 0.72
C GLY A 8 1.77 -7.05 2.02
N LEU A 9 1.45 -7.68 3.17
CA LEU A 9 1.41 -6.99 4.46
C LEU A 9 2.79 -6.66 4.98
N THR A 10 3.72 -7.61 4.92
CA THR A 10 5.10 -7.35 5.26
C THR A 10 5.70 -6.27 4.36
N MET A 11 5.42 -6.32 3.05
CA MET A 11 5.88 -5.30 2.11
C MET A 11 5.30 -3.91 2.39
N SER A 12 4.00 -3.81 2.70
CA SER A 12 3.38 -2.54 3.10
C SER A 12 3.99 -1.99 4.38
N LEU A 13 4.13 -2.82 5.42
CA LEU A 13 4.69 -2.40 6.71
C LEU A 13 6.15 -1.96 6.59
N LEU A 14 6.97 -2.72 5.85
CA LEU A 14 8.37 -2.36 5.62
C LEU A 14 8.50 -1.07 4.80
N SER A 15 7.62 -0.86 3.82
CA SER A 15 7.61 0.37 3.02
C SER A 15 7.22 1.59 3.86
N LEU A 16 6.23 1.45 4.75
CA LEU A 16 5.85 2.51 5.68
C LEU A 16 6.95 2.82 6.69
N LEU A 17 7.62 1.78 7.21
CA LEU A 17 8.76 1.95 8.11
C LEU A 17 9.92 2.66 7.41
N LEU A 18 10.22 2.28 6.16
CA LEU A 18 11.25 2.94 5.36
C LEU A 18 10.88 4.40 5.08
N ALA A 19 9.62 4.67 4.71
CA ALA A 19 9.13 6.04 4.50
C ALA A 19 9.29 6.89 5.75
N TYR A 20 8.95 6.34 6.93
CA TYR A 20 9.17 7.01 8.20
C TYR A 20 10.65 7.38 8.41
N PHE A 21 11.57 6.43 8.24
CA PHE A 21 13.00 6.70 8.39
C PHE A 21 13.56 7.71 7.37
N LEU A 22 13.02 7.73 6.15
CA LEU A 22 13.42 8.71 5.13
C LEU A 22 12.91 10.12 5.44
N LEU A 23 11.72 10.24 6.03
CA LEU A 23 11.04 11.53 6.24
C LEU A 23 11.32 12.16 7.61
N VAL A 24 11.58 11.37 8.65
CA VAL A 24 11.93 11.87 10.00
C VAL A 24 13.06 12.91 10.00
N PRO A 25 14.19 12.74 9.29
CA PRO A 25 15.28 13.72 9.29
C PRO A 25 15.02 14.93 8.38
N VAL A 26 13.85 15.04 7.74
CA VAL A 26 13.52 16.15 6.85
C VAL A 26 12.81 17.25 7.63
N GLU A 27 13.58 18.27 8.02
CA GLU A 27 13.13 19.47 8.69
C GLU A 27 13.22 20.69 7.75
N PRO A 28 12.59 21.84 8.08
CA PRO A 28 12.69 23.04 7.25
C PRO A 28 14.12 23.55 7.01
N SER A 29 15.04 23.23 7.93
CA SER A 29 16.47 23.54 7.83
C SER A 29 17.29 22.51 7.07
N THR A 30 16.70 21.37 6.67
CA THR A 30 17.41 20.30 5.97
C THR A 30 17.90 20.79 4.60
N PRO A 31 19.18 20.56 4.23
CA PRO A 31 19.69 20.92 2.92
C PRO A 31 18.85 20.33 1.78
N SER A 32 18.66 21.09 0.71
CA SER A 32 17.85 20.69 -0.45
C SER A 32 18.31 19.37 -1.09
N SER A 33 19.62 19.10 -1.06
CA SER A 33 20.19 17.84 -1.54
C SER A 33 19.76 16.64 -0.70
N SER A 34 19.75 16.77 0.63
CA SER A 34 19.31 15.72 1.56
C SER A 34 17.80 15.49 1.49
N ALA A 35 17.01 16.57 1.44
CA ALA A 35 15.56 16.46 1.25
C ALA A 35 15.22 15.84 -0.12
N GLY A 36 15.96 16.20 -1.17
CA GLY A 36 15.86 15.59 -2.50
C GLY A 36 16.16 14.10 -2.49
N ALA A 37 17.21 13.66 -1.79
CA ALA A 37 17.56 12.24 -1.65
C ALA A 37 16.44 11.44 -0.95
N ALA A 38 15.86 11.99 0.12
CA ALA A 38 14.69 11.38 0.77
C ALA A 38 13.51 11.26 -0.21
N GLY A 39 13.22 12.32 -0.98
CA GLY A 39 12.19 12.31 -2.02
C GLY A 39 12.42 11.25 -3.09
N LEU A 40 13.66 11.06 -3.56
CA LEU A 40 14.02 9.99 -4.50
C LEU A 40 13.77 8.60 -3.90
N GLY A 41 14.15 8.39 -2.63
CA GLY A 41 13.86 7.13 -1.92
C GLY A 41 12.36 6.85 -1.83
N ILE A 42 11.55 7.87 -1.55
CA ILE A 42 10.09 7.74 -1.56
C ILE A 42 9.58 7.37 -2.96
N MET A 43 10.01 8.09 -3.99
CA MET A 43 9.48 7.94 -5.35
C MET A 43 9.87 6.61 -6.01
N PHE A 44 11.12 6.15 -5.83
CA PHE A 44 11.65 5.00 -6.55
C PHE A 44 11.71 3.70 -5.74
N ILE A 45 11.53 3.76 -4.42
CA ILE A 45 11.57 2.58 -3.55
C ILE A 45 10.25 2.38 -2.84
N VAL A 46 9.80 3.37 -2.05
CA VAL A 46 8.59 3.24 -1.22
C VAL A 46 7.34 3.15 -2.09
N LEU A 47 7.14 4.08 -3.02
CA LEU A 47 5.92 4.14 -3.82
C LEU A 47 5.74 2.88 -4.69
N PRO A 48 6.77 2.38 -5.42
CA PRO A 48 6.65 1.13 -6.16
C PRO A 48 6.41 -0.08 -5.25
N ALA A 49 7.00 -0.10 -4.06
CA ALA A 49 6.80 -1.19 -3.11
C ALA A 49 5.37 -1.23 -2.54
N LEU A 50 4.81 -0.06 -2.21
CA LEU A 50 3.40 0.07 -1.84
C LEU A 50 2.48 -0.30 -3.01
N GLY A 51 2.82 0.11 -4.23
CA GLY A 51 2.08 -0.26 -5.44
C GLY A 51 2.07 -1.78 -5.68
N ALA A 52 3.23 -2.44 -5.58
CA ALA A 52 3.34 -3.89 -5.68
C ALA A 52 2.53 -4.61 -4.59
N SER A 53 2.58 -4.10 -3.35
CA SER A 53 1.74 -4.59 -2.26
C SER A 53 0.24 -4.45 -2.55
N ALA A 54 -0.20 -3.31 -3.08
CA ALA A 54 -1.59 -3.07 -3.47
C ALA A 54 -2.07 -4.06 -4.55
N ILE A 55 -1.24 -4.34 -5.56
CA ILE A 55 -1.54 -5.33 -6.62
C ILE A 55 -1.72 -6.74 -6.04
N MET A 56 -1.01 -7.09 -4.96
CA MET A 56 -1.20 -8.38 -4.28
C MET A 56 -2.45 -8.39 -3.39
N PHE A 57 -2.71 -7.30 -2.67
CA PHE A 57 -3.77 -7.20 -1.68
C PHE A 57 -5.15 -7.02 -2.25
N VAL A 58 -5.34 -6.02 -3.10
CA VAL A 58 -6.65 -5.60 -3.58
C VAL A 58 -7.42 -6.79 -4.19
N PRO A 59 -6.88 -7.54 -5.16
CA PRO A 59 -7.61 -8.66 -5.75
C PRO A 59 -7.80 -9.81 -4.77
N THR A 60 -6.83 -10.09 -3.88
CA THR A 60 -6.94 -11.20 -2.93
C THR A 60 -7.93 -10.90 -1.80
N SER A 61 -7.98 -9.67 -1.31
CA SER A 61 -8.94 -9.21 -0.31
C SER A 61 -10.36 -9.22 -0.86
N VAL A 62 -10.55 -8.78 -2.12
CA VAL A 62 -11.84 -8.85 -2.83
C VAL A 62 -12.25 -10.30 -3.07
N ALA A 63 -11.35 -11.14 -3.57
CA ALA A 63 -11.65 -12.56 -3.80
C ALA A 63 -12.06 -13.30 -2.52
N LEU A 64 -11.49 -12.91 -1.36
CA LEU A 64 -11.81 -13.49 -0.06
C LEU A 64 -13.17 -13.05 0.50
N LEU A 65 -13.91 -12.12 -0.12
CA LEU A 65 -15.30 -11.81 0.24
C LEU A 65 -16.23 -13.01 0.01
N TRP A 66 -15.95 -13.82 -1.02
CA TRP A 66 -16.70 -15.03 -1.31
C TRP A 66 -16.24 -16.20 -0.41
N GLY A 67 -17.16 -16.75 0.37
CA GLY A 67 -16.88 -17.86 1.29
C GLY A 67 -16.27 -19.09 0.61
N ILE A 68 -16.65 -19.37 -0.64
CA ILE A 68 -16.09 -20.49 -1.40
C ILE A 68 -14.58 -20.36 -1.61
N ASN A 69 -14.09 -19.14 -1.83
CA ASN A 69 -12.66 -18.87 -2.03
C ASN A 69 -11.89 -19.00 -0.71
N ARG A 70 -12.52 -18.66 0.42
CA ARG A 70 -11.94 -18.85 1.76
C ARG A 70 -11.72 -20.32 2.07
N ILE A 71 -12.73 -21.16 1.81
CA ILE A 71 -12.64 -22.61 2.02
C ILE A 71 -11.59 -23.23 1.08
N ARG A 72 -11.66 -22.93 -0.22
CA ARG A 72 -10.72 -23.47 -1.23
C ARG A 72 -9.26 -23.11 -0.96
N SER A 73 -9.00 -21.90 -0.47
CA SER A 73 -7.65 -21.43 -0.14
C SER A 73 -7.21 -21.75 1.30
N ARG A 74 -8.01 -22.54 2.03
CA ARG A 74 -7.84 -22.85 3.47
C ARG A 74 -7.70 -21.60 4.34
N PHE A 75 -8.21 -20.45 3.88
CA PHE A 75 -8.15 -19.16 4.55
C PHE A 75 -9.25 -19.10 5.62
N THR A 76 -9.02 -19.84 6.69
CA THR A 76 -9.98 -20.08 7.78
C THR A 76 -9.26 -19.98 9.12
N GLY A 77 -9.98 -19.57 10.16
CA GLY A 77 -9.44 -19.38 11.51
C GLY A 77 -9.17 -17.90 11.84
N LEU A 78 -9.17 -17.59 13.15
CA LEU A 78 -9.13 -16.22 13.67
C LEU A 78 -7.93 -15.43 13.13
N PHE A 79 -6.73 -16.02 13.15
CA PHE A 79 -5.51 -15.38 12.65
C PHE A 79 -5.66 -14.90 11.20
N TRP A 80 -6.15 -15.76 10.30
CA TRP A 80 -6.31 -15.41 8.89
C TRP A 80 -7.38 -14.34 8.69
N TYR A 81 -8.48 -14.39 9.44
CA TYR A 81 -9.48 -13.33 9.43
C TYR A 81 -8.93 -11.99 9.91
N SER A 82 -8.09 -11.97 10.94
CA SER A 82 -7.42 -10.74 11.38
C SER A 82 -6.48 -10.17 10.32
N VAL A 83 -5.68 -11.03 9.67
CA VAL A 83 -4.82 -10.62 8.54
C VAL A 83 -5.66 -10.03 7.41
N TRP A 84 -6.77 -10.68 7.05
CA TRP A 84 -7.65 -10.18 6.01
C TRP A 84 -8.35 -8.88 6.39
N ALA A 85 -8.76 -8.70 7.64
CA ALA A 85 -9.33 -7.45 8.12
C ALA A 85 -8.32 -6.29 8.03
N LEU A 86 -7.08 -6.50 8.48
CA LEU A 86 -5.99 -5.52 8.35
C LEU A 86 -5.72 -5.19 6.88
N ASN A 87 -5.58 -6.21 6.04
CA ASN A 87 -5.36 -6.01 4.60
C ASN A 87 -6.57 -5.38 3.91
N GLY A 88 -7.78 -5.57 4.44
CA GLY A 88 -9.00 -4.89 4.02
C GLY A 88 -8.93 -3.39 4.27
N ILE A 89 -8.41 -2.95 5.43
CA ILE A 89 -8.18 -1.53 5.73
C ILE A 89 -7.19 -0.94 4.71
N PHE A 90 -6.05 -1.60 4.47
CA PHE A 90 -5.09 -1.17 3.45
C PHE A 90 -5.70 -1.12 2.05
N THR A 91 -6.52 -2.12 1.71
CA THR A 91 -7.24 -2.18 0.43
C THR A 91 -8.14 -0.95 0.24
N LEU A 92 -8.90 -0.56 1.26
CA LEU A 92 -9.74 0.65 1.21
C LEU A 92 -8.90 1.92 1.04
N ILE A 93 -7.78 2.04 1.78
CA ILE A 93 -6.86 3.17 1.65
C ILE A 93 -6.31 3.26 0.22
N TYR A 94 -5.84 2.13 -0.34
CA TYR A 94 -5.32 2.11 -1.71
C TYR A 94 -6.38 2.46 -2.75
N MET A 95 -7.60 1.96 -2.60
CA MET A 95 -8.71 2.32 -3.49
C MET A 95 -9.04 3.82 -3.41
N LEU A 96 -9.09 4.38 -2.21
CA LEU A 96 -9.41 5.79 -1.99
C LEU A 96 -8.30 6.71 -2.52
N LEU A 97 -7.03 6.36 -2.28
CA LEU A 97 -5.88 7.08 -2.82
C LEU A 97 -5.86 7.02 -4.36
N GLY A 98 -6.11 5.83 -4.94
CA GLY A 98 -6.20 5.65 -6.39
C GLY A 98 -7.33 6.47 -7.01
N ALA A 99 -8.52 6.43 -6.40
CA ALA A 99 -9.66 7.25 -6.84
C ALA A 99 -9.37 8.75 -6.73
N TRP A 100 -8.70 9.18 -5.66
CA TRP A 100 -8.29 10.57 -5.48
C TRP A 100 -7.27 11.01 -6.54
N LEU A 101 -6.26 10.19 -6.84
CA LEU A 101 -5.28 10.48 -7.89
C LEU A 101 -5.95 10.57 -9.27
N ILE A 102 -6.88 9.66 -9.58
CA ILE A 102 -7.67 9.69 -10.83
C ILE A 102 -8.51 10.97 -10.89
N TYR A 103 -9.16 11.35 -9.79
CA TYR A 103 -9.95 12.57 -9.73
C TYR A 103 -9.09 13.82 -9.96
N MET A 104 -7.94 13.92 -9.29
CA MET A 104 -7.00 15.03 -9.48
C MET A 104 -6.51 15.10 -10.92
N TRP A 105 -6.18 13.96 -11.52
CA TRP A 105 -5.75 13.91 -12.92
C TRP A 105 -6.88 14.28 -13.89
N ALA A 106 -8.10 13.78 -13.69
CA ALA A 106 -9.21 14.01 -14.62
C ALA A 106 -9.81 15.41 -14.53
N PHE A 107 -9.83 16.02 -13.34
CA PHE A 107 -10.58 17.26 -13.08
C PHE A 107 -9.71 18.45 -12.63
N HIS A 108 -8.44 18.22 -12.29
CA HIS A 108 -7.51 19.27 -11.84
C HIS A 108 -6.18 19.28 -12.61
N ALA A 109 -5.97 18.36 -13.57
CA ALA A 109 -4.83 18.51 -14.47
C ALA A 109 -5.08 19.74 -15.37
N PRO A 110 -4.08 20.64 -15.53
CA PRO A 110 -4.20 21.73 -16.47
C PRO A 110 -4.50 21.14 -17.86
N ALA A 111 -5.53 21.69 -18.51
CA ALA A 111 -5.78 21.40 -19.92
C ALA A 111 -4.54 21.86 -20.70
N ASN A 112 -3.70 20.90 -21.09
CA ASN A 112 -2.60 21.14 -22.03
C ASN A 112 -3.17 21.34 -23.43
#